data_AF-A0A4R9LTA7-F1
#
_entry.id   AF-A0A4R9LTA7-F1
#
_cell.length_a   1.000
_cell.length_b   1.000
_cell.length_c   1.000
_cell.angle_alpha   90.00
_cell.angle_beta   90.00
_cell.angle_gamma   90.00
#
_symmetry.space_group_name_H-M   'P 1'
#
loop_
_entity.id
_entity.type
_entity.pdbx_description
1 polymer ?
#
loop_
_entity_poly.entity_id
_entity_poly.type
_entity_poly.pdbx_seq_one_letter_code
_entity_poly.pdbx_strand_id
1 'polypeptide(L)'
;MFVASLCFGLSLFAQDGNAKKLCSSFTDCSSKAEKTDIHRKKIQLYSEAITNFKSSDGEKNKISILLKRANSIIKEASGDTGYKGEIALKVTHKPEYKKQQFDKAREDLNLIEANLNLLNTNEQTLYESLKSEINFPNP
;
A
#
# COMPACT_ATOMS: atom_id res chain seq x y z
N MET A 1 3.64 -58.43 15.86
CA MET A 1 2.89 -57.33 15.20
C MET A 1 2.84 -56.16 16.15
N PHE A 2 3.62 -55.11 15.91
CA PHE A 2 3.50 -53.82 16.60
C PHE A 2 3.40 -52.76 15.51
N VAL A 3 2.23 -52.15 15.38
CA VAL A 3 1.96 -51.06 14.43
C VAL A 3 2.21 -49.76 15.17
N ALA A 4 3.41 -49.20 15.01
CA ALA A 4 3.70 -47.82 15.38
C ALA A 4 3.41 -46.93 14.16
N SER A 5 2.16 -46.46 14.05
CA SER A 5 1.80 -45.47 13.03
C SER A 5 2.03 -44.08 13.59
N LEU A 6 3.09 -43.44 13.10
CA LEU A 6 3.54 -42.10 13.44
C LEU A 6 2.45 -41.05 13.20
N CYS A 7 2.20 -40.24 14.24
CA CYS A 7 1.58 -38.93 14.09
C CYS A 7 2.51 -38.04 13.24
N PHE A 8 2.20 -37.90 11.95
CA PHE A 8 2.78 -36.82 11.14
C PHE A 8 2.12 -35.50 11.58
N GLY A 9 2.72 -34.88 12.59
CA GLY A 9 2.57 -33.45 12.81
C GLY A 9 3.09 -32.74 11.58
N LEU A 10 2.20 -32.12 10.80
CA LEU A 10 2.58 -31.12 9.81
C LEU A 10 3.08 -29.90 10.57
N SER A 11 4.37 -29.95 10.90
CA SER A 11 5.15 -28.80 11.33
C SER A 11 5.00 -27.68 10.32
N LEU A 12 4.38 -26.59 10.78
CA LEU A 12 4.77 -25.21 10.51
C LEU A 12 5.98 -25.07 9.58
N PHE A 13 5.72 -24.87 8.29
CA PHE A 13 6.66 -24.11 7.45
C PHE A 13 6.44 -22.63 7.72
N ALA A 14 6.91 -22.17 8.90
CA ALA A 14 7.36 -20.80 9.04
C ALA A 14 8.73 -20.72 8.37
N GLN A 15 8.74 -20.50 7.05
CA GLN A 15 9.95 -20.06 6.37
C GLN A 15 10.15 -18.58 6.71
N ASP A 16 10.88 -18.32 7.80
CA ASP A 16 11.63 -17.08 8.01
C ASP A 16 12.72 -16.96 6.93
N GLY A 17 12.30 -16.71 5.70
CA GLY A 17 13.19 -16.28 4.63
C GLY A 17 13.52 -14.82 4.87
N ASN A 18 14.79 -14.50 5.08
CA ASN A 18 15.37 -13.15 5.16
C ASN A 18 14.73 -12.19 4.14
N ALA A 19 13.60 -11.58 4.51
CA ALA A 19 12.90 -10.64 3.65
C ALA A 19 13.83 -9.45 3.53
N LYS A 20 14.37 -9.25 2.33
CA LYS A 20 15.31 -8.15 2.06
C LYS A 20 14.66 -6.85 2.51
N LYS A 21 15.13 -6.30 3.62
CA LYS A 21 14.52 -5.15 4.28
C LYS A 21 14.38 -4.02 3.27
N LEU A 22 13.15 -3.64 2.92
CA LEU A 22 12.88 -2.68 1.84
C LEU A 22 13.43 -1.28 2.17
N CYS A 23 13.39 -0.93 3.45
CA CYS A 23 13.85 0.32 4.02
C CYS A 23 14.23 0.16 5.49
N SER A 24 15.00 1.10 6.05
CA SER A 24 15.52 1.02 7.42
C SER A 24 14.76 1.86 8.44
N SER A 25 13.93 2.79 8.01
CA SER A 25 13.13 3.70 8.85
C SER A 25 11.92 4.24 8.08
N PHE A 26 10.98 4.86 8.79
CA PHE A 26 9.80 5.50 8.18
C PHE A 26 10.18 6.50 7.08
N THR A 27 11.10 7.42 7.40
CA THR A 27 11.64 8.41 6.45
C THR A 27 12.36 7.76 5.26
N ASP A 28 13.15 6.69 5.46
CA ASP A 28 13.80 5.97 4.35
C ASP A 28 12.79 5.32 3.41
N CYS A 29 11.73 4.70 3.96
CA CYS A 29 10.65 4.14 3.16
C CYS A 29 9.97 5.20 2.29
N SER A 30 9.61 6.34 2.88
CA SER A 30 9.00 7.47 2.17
C SER A 30 9.91 7.98 1.05
N SER A 31 11.18 8.24 1.37
CA SER A 31 12.14 8.77 0.38
C SER A 31 12.36 7.81 -0.79
N LYS A 32 12.44 6.50 -0.52
CA LYS A 32 12.56 5.50 -1.59
C LYS A 32 11.30 5.41 -2.44
N ALA A 33 10.12 5.60 -1.86
CA ALA A 33 8.86 5.58 -2.60
C ALA A 33 8.76 6.80 -3.53
N GLU A 34 9.25 7.96 -3.10
CA GLU A 34 9.26 9.18 -3.92
C GLU A 34 10.25 9.11 -5.10
N LYS A 35 11.29 8.28 -5.00
CA LYS A 35 12.31 8.09 -6.07
C LYS A 35 11.88 7.15 -7.19
N THR A 36 10.79 6.43 -7.03
CA THR A 36 10.26 5.54 -8.08
C THR A 36 8.94 6.09 -8.58
N ASP A 37 8.64 5.94 -9.86
CA ASP A 37 7.31 6.23 -10.38
C ASP A 37 6.37 5.03 -10.29
N ILE A 38 6.90 3.82 -10.06
CA ILE A 38 6.14 2.57 -10.10
C ILE A 38 5.21 2.44 -8.89
N HIS A 39 3.89 2.52 -9.13
CA HIS A 39 2.89 2.55 -8.05
C HIS A 39 2.93 1.31 -7.17
N ARG A 40 3.08 0.11 -7.74
CA ARG A 40 3.23 -1.13 -6.96
C ARG A 40 4.40 -1.06 -5.98
N LYS A 41 5.52 -0.44 -6.38
CA LYS A 41 6.69 -0.29 -5.51
C LYS A 41 6.45 0.75 -4.42
N LYS A 42 5.77 1.85 -4.75
CA LYS A 42 5.31 2.85 -3.76
C LYS A 42 4.44 2.21 -2.69
N ILE A 43 3.44 1.42 -3.09
CA ILE A 43 2.51 0.73 -2.17
C ILE A 43 3.28 -0.16 -1.18
N GLN A 44 4.25 -0.95 -1.68
CA GLN A 44 5.09 -1.80 -0.83
C GLN A 44 5.88 -0.99 0.20
N LEU A 45 6.55 0.09 -0.24
CA LEU A 45 7.37 0.93 0.62
C LEU A 45 6.53 1.69 1.66
N TYR A 46 5.38 2.23 1.27
CA TYR A 46 4.48 2.90 2.22
C TYR A 46 3.83 1.92 3.21
N SER A 47 3.51 0.70 2.77
CA SER A 47 3.00 -0.33 3.67
C SER A 47 4.06 -0.78 4.67
N GLU A 48 5.31 -0.95 4.23
CA GLU A 48 6.44 -1.20 5.11
C GLU A 48 6.61 -0.06 6.13
N ALA A 49 6.51 1.20 5.69
CA ALA A 49 6.53 2.36 6.57
C ALA A 49 5.43 2.25 7.64
N ILE A 50 4.18 2.05 7.26
CA ILE A 50 3.03 2.03 8.19
C ILE A 50 3.09 0.83 9.15
N THR A 51 3.42 -0.36 8.66
CA THR A 51 3.34 -1.60 9.44
C THR A 51 4.55 -1.77 10.36
N ASN A 52 5.76 -1.54 9.86
CA ASN A 52 6.98 -1.89 10.57
C ASN A 52 7.66 -0.69 11.24
N PHE A 53 7.36 0.52 10.78
CA PHE A 53 7.88 1.74 11.36
C PHE A 53 6.71 2.59 11.86
N LYS A 54 6.23 2.31 13.08
CA LYS A 54 5.30 3.23 13.77
C LYS A 54 5.88 4.65 13.68
N SER A 55 5.01 5.64 13.56
CA SER A 55 5.34 7.05 13.30
C SER A 55 6.14 7.70 14.44
N SER A 56 7.37 7.24 14.68
CA SER A 56 8.37 7.96 15.48
C SER A 56 8.46 9.43 15.06
N ASP A 57 8.13 9.68 13.79
CA ASP A 57 8.17 10.97 13.14
C ASP A 57 6.82 11.74 13.25
N GLY A 58 5.84 11.24 14.01
CA GLY A 58 4.57 11.92 14.34
C GLY A 58 3.35 11.58 13.47
N GLU A 59 2.15 11.81 14.01
CA GLU A 59 0.87 11.45 13.36
C GLU A 59 0.70 12.12 11.98
N LYS A 60 1.15 13.38 11.82
CA LYS A 60 1.12 14.09 10.52
C LYS A 60 1.80 13.29 9.40
N ASN A 61 2.97 12.71 9.69
CA ASN A 61 3.72 11.95 8.71
C ASN A 61 3.01 10.63 8.35
N LYS A 62 2.40 9.97 9.33
CA LYS A 62 1.55 8.79 9.10
C LYS A 62 0.35 9.12 8.20
N ILE A 63 -0.36 10.22 8.47
CA ILE A 63 -1.51 10.65 7.68
C ILE A 63 -1.10 10.98 6.24
N SER A 64 0.02 11.68 6.04
CA SER A 64 0.54 11.95 4.68
C SER A 64 0.92 10.67 3.92
N ILE A 65 1.54 9.68 4.60
CA ILE A 65 1.90 8.41 3.97
C ILE A 65 0.67 7.55 3.63
N LEU A 66 -0.35 7.51 4.50
CA LEU A 66 -1.63 6.87 4.17
C LEU A 66 -2.24 7.48 2.90
N LEU A 67 -2.20 8.81 2.77
CA LEU A 67 -2.76 9.49 1.59
C LEU A 67 -1.98 9.14 0.32
N LYS A 68 -0.64 9.15 0.39
CA LYS A 68 0.23 8.76 -0.72
C LYS A 68 0.06 7.29 -1.11
N ARG A 69 -0.18 6.42 -0.12
CA ARG A 69 -0.48 5.00 -0.34
C ARG A 69 -1.82 4.83 -1.05
N ALA A 70 -2.89 5.42 -0.53
CA ALA A 70 -4.21 5.38 -1.15
C ALA A 70 -4.18 5.81 -2.63
N ASN A 71 -3.52 6.94 -2.93
CA ASN A 71 -3.34 7.43 -4.30
C ASN A 71 -2.64 6.39 -5.20
N SER A 72 -1.56 5.78 -4.71
CA SER A 72 -0.80 4.78 -5.49
C SER A 72 -1.61 3.49 -5.70
N ILE A 73 -2.39 3.07 -4.70
CA ILE A 73 -3.30 1.91 -4.78
C ILE A 73 -4.36 2.14 -5.86
N ILE A 74 -5.03 3.30 -5.83
CA ILE A 74 -6.08 3.65 -6.80
C ILE A 74 -5.51 3.64 -8.22
N LYS A 75 -4.37 4.30 -8.45
CA LYS A 75 -3.73 4.33 -9.77
C LYS A 75 -3.36 2.94 -10.28
N GLU A 76 -2.75 2.11 -9.43
CA GLU A 76 -2.41 0.73 -9.81
C GLU A 76 -3.64 -0.11 -10.14
N ALA A 77 -4.68 -0.03 -9.32
CA ALA A 77 -5.94 -0.74 -9.56
C ALA A 77 -6.63 -0.29 -10.86
N SER A 78 -6.50 0.99 -11.20
CA SER A 78 -6.99 1.59 -12.45
C SER A 78 -6.11 1.27 -13.66
N GLY A 79 -5.00 0.55 -13.48
CA GLY A 79 -4.12 0.08 -14.56
C GLY A 79 -3.03 1.07 -14.98
N ASP A 80 -2.90 2.20 -14.27
CA ASP A 80 -1.71 3.04 -14.32
C ASP A 80 -0.61 2.33 -13.53
N THR A 81 0.50 1.99 -14.18
CA THR A 81 1.64 1.36 -13.50
C THR A 81 2.67 2.37 -12.99
N GLY A 82 2.60 3.62 -13.47
CA GLY A 82 3.63 4.63 -13.30
C GLY A 82 4.91 4.36 -14.10
N TYR A 83 4.93 3.34 -14.97
CA TYR A 83 6.07 3.08 -15.84
C TYR A 83 6.12 4.13 -16.97
N LYS A 84 7.26 4.83 -17.07
CA LYS A 84 7.49 5.90 -18.07
C LYS A 84 8.48 5.50 -19.18
N GLY A 85 8.72 4.21 -19.40
CA GLY A 85 9.55 3.78 -20.54
C GLY A 85 8.85 4.04 -21.88
N GLU A 86 9.55 3.74 -22.99
CA GLU A 86 9.08 4.01 -24.36
C GLU A 86 7.71 3.39 -24.66
N ILE A 87 7.36 2.30 -23.98
CA ILE A 87 6.05 1.64 -24.08
C ILE A 87 5.33 1.80 -22.75
N ALA A 88 4.17 2.47 -22.78
CA ALA A 88 3.29 2.56 -21.63
C ALA A 88 2.74 1.17 -21.28
N LEU A 89 3.13 0.64 -20.12
CA LEU A 89 2.60 -0.61 -19.60
C LEU A 89 1.25 -0.35 -18.94
N LYS A 90 0.16 -0.62 -19.67
CA LYS A 90 -1.19 -0.70 -19.09
C LYS A 90 -1.44 -2.10 -18.59
N VAL A 91 -1.88 -2.23 -17.34
CA VAL A 91 -2.18 -3.53 -16.73
C VAL A 91 -3.67 -3.61 -16.47
N THR A 92 -4.32 -4.63 -17.03
CA THR A 92 -5.71 -4.95 -16.72
C THR A 92 -5.74 -5.93 -15.56
N HIS A 93 -6.32 -5.49 -14.46
CA HIS A 93 -6.51 -6.33 -13.28
C HIS A 93 -7.87 -7.02 -13.30
N LYS A 94 -7.94 -8.22 -12.70
CA LYS A 94 -9.20 -8.90 -12.46
C LYS A 94 -10.12 -8.05 -11.55
N PRO A 95 -11.45 -8.10 -11.72
CA PRO A 95 -12.38 -7.31 -10.90
C PRO A 95 -12.21 -7.51 -9.39
N GLU A 96 -11.92 -8.73 -8.95
CA GLU A 96 -11.76 -9.06 -7.53
C GLU A 96 -10.52 -8.38 -6.95
N TYR A 97 -9.43 -8.33 -7.72
CA TYR A 97 -8.22 -7.61 -7.33
C TYR A 97 -8.50 -6.11 -7.22
N LYS A 98 -9.17 -5.51 -8.22
CA LYS A 98 -9.51 -4.08 -8.19
C LYS A 98 -10.33 -3.73 -6.95
N LYS A 99 -11.36 -4.54 -6.64
CA LYS A 99 -12.18 -4.38 -5.45
C LYS A 99 -11.34 -4.42 -4.17
N GLN A 100 -10.47 -5.41 -4.03
CA GLN A 100 -9.60 -5.52 -2.85
C GLN A 100 -8.65 -4.32 -2.70
N GLN A 101 -8.14 -3.77 -3.80
CA GLN A 101 -7.30 -2.57 -3.76
C GLN A 101 -8.11 -1.33 -3.37
N PHE A 102 -9.29 -1.12 -3.94
CA PHE A 102 -10.14 -0.01 -3.53
C PHE A 102 -10.62 -0.12 -2.08
N ASP A 103 -10.89 -1.32 -1.58
CA ASP A 103 -11.22 -1.54 -0.17
C ASP A 103 -10.04 -1.09 0.74
N LYS A 104 -8.79 -1.44 0.39
CA LYS A 104 -7.59 -0.95 1.12
C LYS A 104 -7.41 0.56 1.05
N ALA A 105 -7.61 1.15 -0.13
CA ALA A 105 -7.51 2.60 -0.28
C ALA A 105 -8.62 3.32 0.53
N ARG A 106 -9.82 2.74 0.61
CA ARG A 106 -10.91 3.28 1.45
C ARG A 106 -10.56 3.21 2.93
N GLU A 107 -9.96 2.11 3.39
CA GLU A 107 -9.44 2.00 4.76
C GLU A 107 -8.44 3.11 5.07
N ASP A 108 -7.50 3.39 4.16
CA ASP A 108 -6.53 4.48 4.31
C ASP A 108 -7.23 5.86 4.42
N LEU A 109 -8.19 6.14 3.54
CA LEU A 109 -8.93 7.40 3.57
C LEU A 109 -9.77 7.56 4.85
N ASN A 110 -10.40 6.50 5.33
CA ASN A 110 -11.17 6.54 6.58
C ASN A 110 -10.27 6.84 7.79
N LEU A 111 -9.03 6.34 7.81
CA LEU A 111 -8.06 6.67 8.86
C LEU A 111 -7.58 8.13 8.80
N ILE A 112 -7.56 8.72 7.60
CA ILE A 112 -7.20 10.12 7.36
C ILE A 112 -8.32 11.07 7.79
N GLU A 113 -9.59 10.68 7.63
CA GLU A 113 -10.76 11.56 7.82
C GLU A 113 -10.78 12.25 9.19
N ALA A 114 -10.41 11.54 10.26
CA ALA A 114 -10.35 12.09 11.61
C ALA A 114 -9.22 13.11 11.83
N ASN A 115 -8.27 13.22 10.90
CA ASN A 115 -7.03 14.00 11.02
C ASN A 115 -6.78 14.89 9.80
N LEU A 116 -7.82 15.27 9.05
CA LEU A 116 -7.68 16.10 7.84
C LEU A 116 -7.00 17.44 8.09
N ASN A 117 -7.13 17.99 9.30
CA ASN A 117 -6.46 19.21 9.72
C ASN A 117 -4.92 19.11 9.74
N LEU A 118 -4.35 17.91 9.73
CA LEU A 118 -2.90 17.69 9.66
C LEU A 118 -2.35 17.79 8.21
N LEU A 119 -3.24 17.70 7.22
CA LEU A 119 -2.90 17.81 5.80
C LEU A 119 -2.83 19.27 5.36
N ASN A 120 -1.91 19.57 4.43
CA ASN A 120 -1.91 20.86 3.75
C ASN A 120 -3.03 20.94 2.68
N THR A 121 -3.26 22.13 2.12
CA THR A 121 -4.34 22.37 1.14
C THR A 121 -4.29 21.44 -0.08
N ASN A 122 -3.09 21.15 -0.61
CA ASN A 122 -2.93 20.27 -1.77
C ASN A 122 -3.26 18.82 -1.39
N GLU A 123 -2.85 18.39 -0.19
CA GLU A 123 -3.15 17.06 0.32
C GLU A 123 -4.64 16.87 0.62
N GLN A 124 -5.32 17.89 1.16
CA GLN A 124 -6.77 17.86 1.36
C GLN A 124 -7.52 17.79 0.02
N THR A 125 -7.07 18.56 -0.98
CA THR A 125 -7.64 18.51 -2.33
C THR A 125 -7.46 17.12 -2.96
N LEU A 126 -6.28 16.52 -2.79
CA LEU A 126 -6.03 15.15 -3.22
C LEU A 126 -6.96 14.16 -2.50
N TYR A 127 -7.10 14.27 -1.18
CA TYR A 127 -8.01 13.42 -0.40
C TYR A 127 -9.44 13.44 -0.96
N GLU A 128 -10.01 14.61 -1.20
CA GLU A 128 -11.37 14.73 -1.75
C GLU A 128 -11.48 14.11 -3.15
N SER A 129 -10.46 14.31 -4.00
CA SER A 129 -10.39 13.68 -5.32
C SER A 129 -10.40 12.15 -5.23
N LEU A 130 -9.60 11.57 -4.33
CA LEU A 130 -9.51 10.11 -4.16
C LEU A 130 -10.80 9.53 -3.57
N LYS A 131 -11.44 10.26 -2.64
CA LYS A 131 -12.73 9.85 -2.05
C LYS A 131 -13.83 9.80 -3.11
N SER A 132 -13.84 10.76 -4.03
CA SER A 132 -14.75 10.76 -5.19
C SER A 132 -14.49 9.56 -6.11
N GLU A 133 -13.23 9.29 -6.46
CA GLU A 133 -12.85 8.21 -7.38
C GLU A 133 -13.21 6.81 -6.86
N ILE A 134 -13.11 6.56 -5.56
CA ILE A 134 -13.48 5.27 -4.96
C ILE A 134 -15.01 5.08 -4.92
N ASN A 135 -15.78 6.15 -4.74
CA ASN A 135 -17.24 6.08 -4.65
C ASN A 135 -17.91 6.04 -6.02
N PHE A 136 -17.26 6.62 -7.03
CA PHE A 136 -17.70 6.63 -8.42
C PHE A 136 -16.57 6.16 -9.34
N PRO A 137 -16.22 4.86 -9.32
CA PRO A 137 -15.18 4.35 -10.19
C PRO A 137 -15.59 4.58 -11.64
N ASN A 138 -14.75 5.28 -12.40
CA ASN A 138 -14.97 5.44 -13.84
C ASN A 138 -15.02 4.04 -14.49
N PRO A 139 -16.01 3.78 -15.37
CA PRO A 139 -16.21 2.47 -15.99
C PRO A 139 -15.02 2.01 -16.85
#